data_AF-K0EVI9-F1
#
_entry.id   AF-K0EVI9-F1
#
_cell.length_a   1.000
_cell.length_b   1.000
_cell.length_c   1.000
_cell.angle_alpha   90.00
_cell.angle_beta   90.00
_cell.angle_gamma   90.00
#
_symmetry.space_group_name_H-M   'P 1'
#
loop_
_entity.id
_entity.type
_entity.pdbx_description
1 polymer ?
#
loop_
_entity_poly.entity_id
_entity_poly.type
_entity_poly.pdbx_seq_one_letter_code
_entity_poly.pdbx_strand_id
1 'polypeptide(L)'
;MRKRVEDLASNVRRIAVTGIAATGLLLGGLVVAGPAHAGELGGLDLMRVCKAQNGNDAWWVPELVPPRGPYNWRCYNDRIHQARGIDMNGGCRILYGNGAYARLHDSRNPYAWRCWR
;
A
#
# COMPACT_ATOMS: atom_id res chain seq x y z
N MET A 1 -64.68 13.42 20.74
CA MET A 1 -63.96 13.82 19.50
C MET A 1 -62.49 14.23 19.71
N ARG A 2 -62.02 14.44 20.96
CA ARG A 2 -60.62 14.81 21.32
C ARG A 2 -59.49 13.98 20.69
N LYS A 3 -59.67 12.67 20.46
CA LYS A 3 -58.59 11.81 19.93
C LYS A 3 -58.10 12.14 18.51
N ARG A 4 -58.92 12.80 17.68
CA ARG A 4 -58.47 13.21 16.33
C ARG A 4 -57.57 14.45 16.32
N VAL A 5 -57.47 15.17 17.43
CA VAL A 5 -56.62 16.36 17.55
C VAL A 5 -55.15 15.97 17.82
N GLU A 6 -54.90 14.80 18.41
CA GLU A 6 -53.55 14.37 18.80
C GLU A 6 -52.75 13.79 17.61
N ASP A 7 -53.38 13.07 16.67
CA ASP A 7 -52.67 12.44 15.56
C ASP A 7 -52.18 13.43 14.47
N LEU A 8 -52.84 14.58 14.30
CA LEU A 8 -52.43 15.60 13.33
C LEU A 8 -51.20 16.41 13.78
N ALA A 9 -50.89 16.41 15.09
CA ALA A 9 -49.76 17.15 15.63
C ALA A 9 -48.41 16.44 15.41
N SER A 10 -48.39 15.11 15.24
CA SER A 10 -47.14 14.36 15.23
C SER A 10 -46.38 14.43 13.90
N ASN A 11 -47.06 14.52 12.76
CA ASN A 11 -46.40 14.22 11.47
C ASN A 11 -46.40 15.36 10.44
N VAL A 12 -47.07 16.49 10.72
CA VAL A 12 -47.08 17.69 9.84
C VAL A 12 -46.31 18.84 10.49
N ARG A 13 -45.06 18.55 10.87
CA ARG A 13 -44.07 19.58 11.18
C ARG A 13 -42.68 18.99 10.89
N ARG A 14 -42.11 18.94 9.67
CA ARG A 14 -41.94 19.99 8.65
C ARG A 14 -41.68 21.36 9.30
N ILE A 15 -40.59 22.01 8.90
CA ILE A 15 -40.01 23.25 9.46
C ILE A 15 -38.99 22.90 10.56
N ALA A 16 -37.68 23.09 10.41
CA ALA A 16 -37.01 24.14 9.66
C ALA A 16 -35.70 23.62 9.05
N VAL A 17 -35.67 23.54 7.72
CA VAL A 17 -34.43 23.69 6.96
C VAL A 17 -34.08 25.18 7.04
N THR A 18 -33.48 25.60 8.15
CA THR A 18 -32.83 26.92 8.24
C THR A 18 -31.43 26.76 7.69
N GLY A 19 -31.25 27.21 6.44
CA GLY A 19 -29.95 27.43 5.86
C GLY A 19 -29.19 28.48 6.67
N ILE A 20 -28.01 28.11 7.14
CA ILE A 20 -26.93 29.06 7.41
C ILE A 20 -25.91 28.81 6.31
N ALA A 21 -25.98 29.65 5.28
CA ALA A 21 -24.86 29.90 4.40
C ALA A 21 -23.75 30.54 5.25
N ALA A 22 -22.68 29.80 5.51
CA ALA A 22 -21.41 30.35 5.97
C ALA A 22 -20.36 29.95 4.94
N THR A 23 -20.17 30.84 3.97
CA THR A 23 -19.03 30.95 3.06
C THR A 23 -17.75 31.06 3.90
N GLY A 24 -17.21 29.92 4.34
CA GLY A 24 -15.86 29.83 4.88
C GLY A 24 -14.88 29.75 3.72
N LEU A 25 -14.23 30.87 3.41
CA LEU A 25 -13.18 31.00 2.41
C LEU A 25 -12.21 29.82 2.49
N LEU A 26 -12.12 29.08 1.38
CA LEU A 26 -11.05 28.13 1.10
C LEU A 26 -9.73 28.90 1.07
N LEU A 27 -9.11 29.08 2.24
CA LEU A 27 -7.67 29.29 2.36
C LEU A 27 -7.01 27.99 1.92
N GLY A 28 -6.97 27.79 0.60
CA GLY A 28 -6.16 26.78 -0.06
C GLY A 28 -4.70 27.12 0.21
N GLY A 29 -4.20 26.71 1.36
CA GLY A 29 -2.78 26.66 1.62
C GLY A 29 -2.16 25.84 0.50
N LEU A 30 -1.31 26.47 -0.30
CA LEU A 30 -0.41 25.77 -1.20
C LEU A 30 0.43 24.85 -0.32
N VAL A 31 0.05 23.57 -0.23
CA VAL A 31 0.96 22.54 0.26
C VAL A 31 2.05 22.46 -0.80
N VAL A 32 3.08 23.28 -0.64
CA VAL A 32 4.33 23.12 -1.38
C VAL A 32 4.88 21.79 -0.89
N ALA A 33 4.67 20.74 -1.68
CA ALA A 33 5.36 19.48 -1.47
C ALA A 33 6.86 19.81 -1.49
N GLY A 34 7.53 19.66 -0.34
CA GLY A 34 8.98 19.79 -0.28
C GLY A 34 9.65 18.81 -1.26
N PRO A 35 10.92 19.04 -1.61
CA PRO A 35 11.64 18.15 -2.51
C PRO A 35 11.54 16.70 -2.02
N ALA A 36 11.06 15.80 -2.89
CA ALA A 36 11.16 14.38 -2.64
C ALA A 36 12.66 14.02 -2.73
N HIS A 37 13.31 13.89 -1.57
CA HIS A 37 14.72 13.52 -1.53
C HIS A 37 14.89 12.06 -1.95
N ALA A 38 15.78 11.85 -2.91
CA ALA A 38 16.27 10.52 -3.27
C ALA A 38 17.09 9.94 -2.10
N GLY A 39 16.64 8.83 -1.50
CA GLY A 39 17.27 8.21 -0.34
C GLY A 39 16.97 6.72 -0.18
N GLU A 40 17.78 6.05 0.63
CA GLU A 40 17.54 4.65 1.02
C GLU A 40 16.40 4.58 2.04
N LEU A 41 15.38 3.78 1.73
CA LEU A 41 14.21 3.54 2.58
C LEU A 41 14.41 2.34 3.51
N GLY A 42 15.30 1.42 3.13
CA GLY A 42 15.69 0.26 3.92
C GLY A 42 15.78 -1.04 3.11
N GLY A 43 15.75 -2.16 3.83
CA GLY A 43 15.90 -3.50 3.27
C GLY A 43 14.69 -3.98 2.46
N LEU A 44 14.93 -4.89 1.51
CA LEU A 44 13.89 -5.60 0.78
C LEU A 44 13.61 -6.96 1.46
N ASP A 45 12.53 -7.05 2.24
CA ASP A 45 12.09 -8.31 2.86
C ASP A 45 11.52 -9.26 1.80
N LEU A 46 12.37 -10.18 1.32
CA LEU A 46 12.02 -11.13 0.28
C LEU A 46 10.91 -12.10 0.69
N MET A 47 10.77 -12.43 1.99
CA MET A 47 9.70 -13.32 2.45
C MET A 47 8.35 -12.63 2.30
N ARG A 48 8.25 -11.38 2.77
CA ARG A 48 7.03 -10.58 2.67
C ARG A 48 6.68 -10.29 1.22
N VAL A 49 7.66 -9.93 0.39
CA VAL A 49 7.46 -9.68 -1.05
C VAL A 49 6.99 -10.94 -1.77
N CYS A 50 7.61 -12.09 -1.47
CA CYS A 50 7.28 -13.34 -2.13
C CYS A 50 5.83 -13.77 -1.90
N LYS A 51 5.37 -13.67 -0.64
CA LYS A 51 3.99 -13.91 -0.26
C LYS A 51 3.04 -12.91 -0.93
N ALA A 52 3.34 -11.62 -0.87
CA ALA A 52 2.50 -10.59 -1.46
C ALA A 52 2.33 -10.76 -2.99
N GLN A 53 3.37 -11.20 -3.70
CA GLN A 53 3.34 -11.41 -5.15
C GLN A 53 2.63 -12.70 -5.58
N ASN A 54 2.43 -13.67 -4.67
CA ASN A 54 1.90 -14.99 -4.99
C ASN A 54 0.66 -15.40 -4.17
N GLY A 55 -0.13 -14.42 -3.72
CA GLY A 55 -1.43 -14.67 -3.09
C GLY A 55 -1.39 -14.92 -1.58
N ASN A 56 -0.30 -14.56 -0.90
CA ASN A 56 -0.10 -14.67 0.55
C ASN A 56 -0.17 -16.11 1.10
N ASP A 57 0.03 -17.11 0.25
CA ASP A 57 0.11 -18.52 0.65
C ASP A 57 1.44 -18.81 1.38
N ALA A 58 1.36 -19.58 2.47
CA ALA A 58 2.48 -19.96 3.31
C ALA A 58 3.51 -20.85 2.59
N TRP A 59 3.12 -21.53 1.50
CA TRP A 59 4.02 -22.37 0.71
C TRP A 59 5.02 -21.58 -0.14
N TRP A 60 4.79 -20.27 -0.38
CA TRP A 60 5.75 -19.42 -1.11
C TRP A 60 6.84 -18.90 -0.18
N VAL A 61 8.08 -19.32 -0.44
CA VAL A 61 9.28 -18.90 0.29
C VAL A 61 10.36 -18.40 -0.67
N PRO A 62 11.17 -17.40 -0.28
CA PRO A 62 12.28 -16.96 -1.09
C PRO A 62 13.43 -17.97 -1.01
N GLU A 63 13.98 -18.35 -2.16
CA GLU A 63 15.10 -19.25 -2.30
C GLU A 63 16.15 -18.64 -3.24
N LEU A 64 17.43 -18.73 -2.86
CA LEU A 64 18.54 -18.31 -3.70
C LEU A 64 19.03 -19.51 -4.52
N VAL A 65 18.65 -19.57 -5.80
CA VAL A 65 18.99 -20.71 -6.67
C VAL A 65 20.39 -20.56 -7.29
N PRO A 66 21.07 -21.65 -7.68
CA PRO A 66 22.32 -21.57 -8.42
C PRO A 66 22.17 -20.89 -9.80
N PRO A 67 23.17 -20.10 -10.25
CA PRO A 67 24.34 -19.67 -9.49
C PRO A 67 23.95 -18.65 -8.40
N ARG A 68 24.51 -18.75 -7.18
CA ARG A 68 24.09 -17.96 -6.00
C ARG A 68 24.47 -16.48 -6.08
N GLY A 69 23.81 -15.73 -6.97
CA GLY A 69 24.02 -14.31 -7.24
C GLY A 69 22.75 -13.48 -6.98
N PRO A 70 22.87 -12.15 -6.92
CA PRO A 70 21.79 -11.24 -6.52
C PRO A 70 20.53 -11.31 -7.40
N TYR A 71 20.67 -11.74 -8.66
CA TYR A 71 19.56 -11.86 -9.60
C TYR A 71 18.88 -13.24 -9.58
N ASN A 72 19.35 -14.16 -8.74
CA ASN A 72 18.89 -15.55 -8.69
C ASN A 72 17.99 -15.86 -7.49
N TRP A 73 17.42 -14.84 -6.86
CA TRP A 73 16.33 -15.04 -5.94
C TRP A 73 15.06 -15.47 -6.67
N ARG A 74 14.42 -16.51 -6.14
CA ARG A 74 13.17 -17.05 -6.63
C ARG A 74 12.17 -17.18 -5.49
N CYS A 75 10.90 -17.04 -5.82
CA CYS A 75 9.80 -17.53 -5.00
C CYS A 75 9.57 -18.99 -5.31
N TYR A 76 9.92 -19.88 -4.39
CA TYR A 76 9.68 -21.31 -4.55
C TYR A 76 8.42 -21.71 -3.77
N ASN A 77 7.59 -22.56 -4.38
CA ASN A 77 6.45 -23.20 -3.74
C ASN A 77 6.62 -24.71 -3.77
N ASP A 78 6.84 -25.27 -2.59
CA ASP A 78 7.15 -26.70 -2.44
C ASP A 78 5.95 -27.61 -2.70
N ARG A 79 4.72 -27.09 -2.51
CA ARG A 79 3.49 -27.87 -2.75
C ARG A 79 3.26 -28.15 -4.23
N ILE A 80 3.67 -27.24 -5.11
CA ILE A 80 3.44 -27.35 -6.56
C ILE A 80 4.75 -27.43 -7.36
N HIS A 81 5.90 -27.50 -6.67
CA HIS A 81 7.25 -27.53 -7.25
C HIS A 81 7.50 -26.44 -8.30
N GLN A 82 7.06 -25.20 -8.03
CA GLN A 82 7.23 -24.07 -8.93
C GLN A 82 8.19 -23.02 -8.34
N ALA A 83 9.10 -22.53 -9.19
CA ALA A 83 9.94 -21.37 -8.90
C ALA A 83 9.54 -20.18 -9.79
N ARG A 84 9.36 -19.00 -9.21
CA ARG A 84 9.03 -17.76 -9.91
C ARG A 84 10.08 -16.69 -9.65
N GLY A 85 10.30 -15.80 -10.61
CA GLY A 85 11.13 -14.60 -10.36
C GLY A 85 10.48 -13.70 -9.30
N ILE A 86 11.31 -12.97 -8.56
CA ILE A 86 10.84 -11.93 -7.63
C ILE A 86 10.94 -10.57 -8.35
N ASP A 87 9.83 -9.85 -8.49
CA ASP A 87 9.88 -8.46 -8.95
C ASP A 87 10.37 -7.58 -7.80
N MET A 88 11.67 -7.24 -7.81
CA MET A 88 12.29 -6.45 -6.75
C MET A 88 11.69 -5.04 -6.67
N ASN A 89 11.42 -4.39 -7.81
CA ASN A 89 10.81 -3.06 -7.86
C ASN A 89 9.36 -3.10 -7.37
N GLY A 90 8.59 -4.11 -7.78
CA GLY A 90 7.27 -4.42 -7.23
C GLY A 90 7.32 -4.61 -5.72
N GLY A 91 8.32 -5.34 -5.23
CA GLY A 91 8.56 -5.55 -3.81
C GLY A 91 8.77 -4.25 -3.03
N CYS A 92 9.61 -3.35 -3.52
CA CYS A 92 9.79 -2.04 -2.88
C CYS A 92 8.51 -1.21 -2.85
N ARG A 93 7.68 -1.26 -3.90
CA ARG A 93 6.36 -0.60 -3.92
C ARG A 93 5.38 -1.21 -2.93
N ILE A 94 5.43 -2.53 -2.73
CA ILE A 94 4.63 -3.24 -1.71
C ILE A 94 5.03 -2.81 -0.30
N LEU A 95 6.34 -2.67 -0.03
CA LEU A 95 6.85 -2.37 1.31
C LEU A 95 6.78 -0.88 1.67
N TYR A 96 7.07 0.00 0.71
CA TYR A 96 7.30 1.42 0.95
C TYR A 96 6.40 2.36 0.12
N GLY A 97 5.46 1.81 -0.65
CA GLY A 97 4.48 2.58 -1.42
C GLY A 97 5.01 3.15 -2.74
N ASN A 98 4.21 4.04 -3.33
CA ASN A 98 4.46 4.55 -4.69
C ASN A 98 5.81 5.27 -4.84
N GLY A 99 6.47 5.07 -5.97
CA GLY A 99 7.78 5.67 -6.27
C GLY A 99 8.97 4.95 -5.61
N ALA A 100 8.75 3.98 -4.73
CA ALA A 100 9.83 3.14 -4.23
C ALA A 100 10.31 2.16 -5.32
N TYR A 101 11.62 1.96 -5.43
CA TYR A 101 12.25 1.04 -6.38
C TYR A 101 13.42 0.31 -5.72
N ALA A 102 13.82 -0.81 -6.31
CA ALA A 102 14.91 -1.62 -5.80
C ALA A 102 16.25 -1.23 -6.47
N ARG A 103 17.29 -1.16 -5.65
CA ARG A 103 18.67 -1.01 -6.11
C ARG A 103 19.54 -2.02 -5.39
N LEU A 104 20.50 -2.56 -6.14
CA LEU A 104 21.55 -3.40 -5.59
C LEU A 104 22.74 -2.50 -5.22
N HIS A 105 23.11 -2.45 -3.94
CA HIS A 105 24.27 -1.63 -3.52
C HIS A 105 25.60 -2.37 -3.69
N ASP A 106 25.59 -3.70 -3.80
CA ASP A 106 26.75 -4.54 -4.05
C ASP A 106 26.38 -5.70 -4.98
N SER A 107 26.94 -5.68 -6.20
CA SER A 107 26.68 -6.68 -7.24
C SER A 107 27.21 -8.09 -6.95
N ARG A 108 28.07 -8.24 -5.94
CA ARG A 108 28.65 -9.53 -5.54
C ARG A 108 27.93 -10.17 -4.36
N ASN A 109 27.07 -9.41 -3.68
CA ASN A 109 26.35 -9.88 -2.51
C ASN A 109 24.87 -10.10 -2.84
N PRO A 110 24.36 -11.34 -2.81
CA PRO A 110 22.96 -11.60 -3.13
C PRO A 110 21.96 -10.97 -2.15
N TYR A 111 22.41 -10.54 -0.97
CA TYR A 111 21.57 -9.92 0.06
C TYR A 111 21.60 -8.38 0.03
N ALA A 112 22.24 -7.78 -0.97
CA ALA A 112 22.46 -6.33 -1.06
C ALA A 112 21.31 -5.53 -1.70
N TRP A 113 20.13 -6.14 -1.85
CA TRP A 113 18.94 -5.43 -2.33
C TRP A 113 18.43 -4.46 -1.27
N ARG A 114 18.24 -3.21 -1.70
CA ARG A 114 17.68 -2.13 -0.88
C ARG A 114 16.60 -1.41 -1.66
N CYS A 115 15.66 -0.83 -0.94
CA CYS A 115 14.64 0.04 -1.50
C CYS A 115 15.07 1.51 -1.38
N TRP A 116 14.81 2.25 -2.44
CA TRP A 116 15.12 3.66 -2.57
C TRP A 116 13.87 4.40 -3.07
N ARG A 117 13.82 5.71 -2.84
CA ARG A 117 12.90 6.66 -3.49
C ARG A 117 13.63 7.96 -3.62
#